data_AF-A0A5B9W5T3-F1
#
_entry.id   AF-A0A5B9W5T3-F1
#
_cell.length_a   1.000
_cell.length_b   1.000
_cell.length_c   1.000
_cell.angle_alpha   90.00
_cell.angle_beta   90.00
_cell.angle_gamma   90.00
#
_symmetry.space_group_name_H-M   'P 1'
#
loop_
_entity.id
_entity.type
_entity.pdbx_description
1 polymer ?
#
loop_
_entity_poly.entity_id
_entity_poly.type
_entity_poly.pdbx_seq_one_letter_code
_entity_poly.pdbx_strand_id
1 'polypeptide(L)'
;MSDRNNAQAENDAIKDPSDWTTGEEPMTGAQESYVHTLARKAGEEVPDEMTKAEASMKIDELRQKAGLDDDAPKKKAKSRKA
;
A
#
# COMPACT_ATOMS: atom_id res chain seq x y z
N MET A 1 -21.42 16.08 -43.90
CA MET A 1 -20.94 16.95 -42.82
C MET A 1 -20.92 16.11 -41.57
N SER A 2 -19.75 15.57 -41.23
CA SER A 2 -19.59 14.49 -40.25
C SER A 2 -18.63 14.96 -39.17
N ASP A 3 -18.96 16.04 -38.46
CA ASP A 3 -18.01 16.66 -37.53
C ASP A 3 -18.79 17.27 -36.37
N ARG A 4 -19.17 16.45 -35.37
CA ARG A 4 -19.77 16.98 -34.13
C ARG A 4 -19.69 16.03 -32.93
N ASN A 5 -18.70 15.16 -32.87
CA ASN A 5 -18.57 14.24 -31.75
C ASN A 5 -17.12 13.94 -31.37
N ASN A 6 -16.27 14.96 -31.21
CA ASN A 6 -14.92 14.75 -30.69
C ASN A 6 -14.23 16.00 -30.11
N ALA A 7 -14.91 16.79 -29.27
CA ALA A 7 -14.31 17.99 -28.68
C ALA A 7 -14.50 18.09 -27.15
N GLN A 8 -15.03 17.06 -26.49
CA GLN A 8 -15.32 17.11 -25.05
C GLN A 8 -14.57 16.05 -24.22
N ALA A 9 -13.69 15.26 -24.83
CA ALA A 9 -12.88 14.24 -24.16
C ALA A 9 -11.43 14.68 -23.91
N GLU A 10 -11.11 15.97 -24.05
CA GLU A 10 -9.75 16.52 -23.93
C GLU A 10 -9.50 17.17 -22.54
N ASN A 11 -10.43 17.02 -21.59
CA ASN A 11 -10.33 17.56 -20.23
C ASN A 11 -10.34 16.48 -19.14
N ASP A 12 -10.05 15.24 -19.48
CA ASP A 12 -9.60 14.26 -18.48
C ASP A 12 -8.16 14.63 -18.12
N ALA A 13 -8.03 15.69 -17.33
CA ALA A 13 -6.80 16.08 -16.67
C ALA A 13 -6.20 14.81 -16.06
N ILE A 14 -5.11 14.36 -16.65
CA ILE A 14 -4.23 13.34 -16.09
C ILE A 14 -3.82 13.92 -14.75
N LYS A 15 -4.54 13.54 -13.68
CA LYS A 15 -4.21 13.99 -12.34
C LYS A 15 -2.78 13.56 -12.09
N ASP A 16 -1.98 14.47 -11.54
CA ASP A 16 -0.65 14.11 -11.07
C ASP A 16 -0.83 12.90 -10.13
N PRO A 17 -0.08 11.81 -10.32
CA PRO A 17 -0.23 10.62 -9.47
C PRO A 17 -0.02 10.94 -7.97
N SER A 18 0.60 12.07 -7.65
CA SER A 18 0.76 12.62 -6.30
C SER A 18 -0.53 13.24 -5.73
N ASP A 19 -1.48 13.63 -6.59
CA ASP A 19 -2.81 14.17 -6.26
C ASP A 19 -3.81 13.04 -5.94
N TRP A 20 -3.43 11.78 -6.13
CA TRP A 20 -4.21 10.64 -5.64
C TRP A 20 -3.91 10.41 -4.15
N THR A 21 -4.63 11.15 -3.32
CA THR A 21 -4.66 11.14 -1.84
C THR A 21 -5.00 9.77 -1.22
N THR A 22 -5.01 8.68 -1.97
CA THR A 22 -5.40 7.34 -1.49
C THR A 22 -4.53 6.80 -0.36
N GLY A 23 -3.39 7.44 -0.07
CA GLY A 23 -2.55 7.11 1.08
C GLY A 23 -3.04 7.67 2.42
N GLU A 24 -3.69 8.83 2.44
CA GLU A 24 -4.15 9.51 3.66
C GLU A 24 -5.59 9.14 4.05
N GLU A 25 -6.27 8.36 3.22
CA GLU A 25 -7.59 7.79 3.54
C GLU A 25 -7.48 6.88 4.77
N PRO A 26 -8.52 6.76 5.60
CA PRO A 26 -8.55 5.76 6.67
C PRO A 26 -8.35 4.37 6.07
N MET A 27 -7.70 3.47 6.81
CA MET A 27 -7.53 2.10 6.32
C MET A 27 -8.87 1.44 6.02
N THR A 28 -8.90 0.63 4.97
CA THR A 28 -10.10 -0.13 4.64
C THR A 28 -10.32 -1.25 5.66
N GLY A 29 -11.57 -1.65 5.93
CA GLY A 29 -11.86 -2.75 6.88
C GLY A 29 -11.17 -4.09 6.53
N ALA A 30 -10.85 -4.30 5.25
CA ALA A 30 -10.05 -5.43 4.80
C ALA A 30 -8.58 -5.34 5.27
N GLN A 31 -7.98 -4.15 5.20
CA GLN A 31 -6.64 -3.91 5.72
C GLN A 31 -6.62 -4.01 7.24
N GLU A 32 -7.59 -3.41 7.94
CA GLU A 32 -7.73 -3.50 9.40
C GLU A 32 -7.76 -4.96 9.87
N SER A 33 -8.67 -5.76 9.31
CA SER A 33 -8.79 -7.19 9.66
C SER A 33 -7.48 -7.96 9.43
N TYR A 34 -6.74 -7.62 8.37
CA TYR A 34 -5.48 -8.27 8.04
C TYR A 34 -4.33 -7.84 8.98
N VAL A 35 -4.20 -6.53 9.25
CA VAL A 35 -3.25 -5.96 10.21
C VAL A 35 -3.43 -6.61 11.58
N HIS A 36 -4.67 -6.68 12.12
CA HIS A 36 -4.93 -7.33 13.41
C HIS A 36 -4.59 -8.81 13.43
N THR A 37 -4.76 -9.50 12.30
CA THR A 37 -4.42 -10.93 12.20
C THR A 37 -2.90 -11.13 12.25
N LEU A 38 -2.16 -10.29 11.52
CA LEU A 38 -0.69 -10.33 11.53
C LEU A 38 -0.12 -9.88 12.88
N ALA A 39 -0.71 -8.86 13.50
CA ALA A 39 -0.35 -8.35 14.83
C ALA A 39 -0.44 -9.46 15.88
N ARG A 40 -1.56 -10.19 15.92
CA ARG A 40 -1.75 -11.36 16.79
C ARG A 40 -0.72 -12.48 16.54
N LYS A 41 -0.34 -12.72 15.28
CA LYS A 41 0.68 -13.72 14.94
C LYS A 41 2.10 -13.29 15.32
N ALA A 42 2.41 -12.01 15.15
CA ALA A 42 3.70 -11.42 15.51
C ALA A 42 3.81 -11.13 17.02
N GLY A 43 2.69 -11.15 17.75
CA GLY A 43 2.64 -10.76 19.16
C GLY A 43 2.81 -9.26 19.38
N GLU A 44 2.41 -8.43 18.41
CA GLU A 44 2.48 -6.97 18.50
C GLU A 44 1.10 -6.34 18.60
N GLU A 45 1.06 -5.14 19.17
CA GLU A 45 -0.12 -4.29 19.20
C GLU A 45 -0.10 -3.32 18.00
N VAL A 46 -1.28 -3.05 17.45
CA VAL A 46 -1.51 -2.19 16.31
C VAL A 46 -2.64 -1.23 16.64
N PRO A 47 -2.53 0.05 16.28
CA PRO A 47 -3.62 1.01 16.50
C PRO A 47 -4.80 0.71 15.56
N ASP A 48 -6.03 0.93 16.03
CA ASP A 48 -7.25 0.76 15.22
C ASP A 48 -7.44 1.92 14.22
N GLU A 49 -6.83 3.08 14.51
CA GLU A 49 -6.89 4.28 13.67
C GLU A 49 -5.56 4.49 12.96
N MET A 50 -5.47 4.06 11.70
CA MET A 50 -4.34 4.36 10.84
C MET A 50 -4.82 4.57 9.40
N THR A 51 -4.04 5.33 8.63
CA THR A 51 -4.31 5.55 7.22
C THR A 51 -4.05 4.28 6.39
N LYS A 52 -4.59 4.22 5.18
CA LYS A 52 -4.36 3.12 4.23
C LYS A 52 -2.87 2.92 3.97
N ALA A 53 -2.11 4.01 3.86
CA ALA A 53 -0.66 3.95 3.68
C ALA A 53 0.03 3.36 4.91
N GLU A 54 -0.32 3.82 6.11
CA GLU A 54 0.22 3.29 7.37
C GLU A 54 -0.12 1.82 7.56
N ALA A 55 -1.36 1.41 7.27
CA ALA A 55 -1.77 0.02 7.30
C ALA A 55 -0.95 -0.83 6.34
N SER A 56 -0.71 -0.37 5.12
CA SER A 56 0.14 -1.07 4.16
C SER A 56 1.57 -1.25 4.68
N MET A 57 2.18 -0.20 5.23
CA MET A 57 3.53 -0.29 5.82
C MET A 57 3.56 -1.24 7.02
N LYS A 58 2.54 -1.18 7.87
CA LYS A 58 2.45 -2.04 9.06
C LYS A 58 2.25 -3.51 8.69
N ILE A 59 1.47 -3.80 7.65
CA ILE A 59 1.33 -5.15 7.09
C ILE A 59 2.69 -5.72 6.73
N ASP A 60 3.51 -4.96 5.99
CA ASP A 60 4.83 -5.43 5.55
C ASP A 60 5.78 -5.69 6.75
N GLU A 61 5.78 -4.83 7.77
CA GLU A 61 6.54 -5.06 9.00
C GLU A 61 6.08 -6.32 9.74
N LEU A 62 4.77 -6.49 9.89
CA LEU A 62 4.20 -7.60 10.66
C LEU A 62 4.35 -8.92 9.92
N ARG A 63 4.24 -8.94 8.60
CA ARG A 63 4.54 -10.13 7.80
C ARG A 63 5.99 -10.57 8.01
N GLN A 64 6.93 -9.63 8.10
CA GLN A 64 8.35 -9.94 8.28
C GLN A 64 8.58 -10.55 9.66
N LYS A 65 7.95 -9.99 10.69
CA LYS A 65 8.01 -10.50 12.06
C LYS A 65 7.32 -11.87 12.20
N ALA A 66 6.19 -12.06 11.52
CA ALA A 66 5.46 -13.32 11.51
C ALA A 66 6.08 -14.40 10.61
N GLY A 67 7.13 -14.07 9.84
CA GLY A 67 7.81 -15.01 8.95
C GLY A 67 7.03 -15.34 7.68
N LEU A 68 6.11 -14.46 7.23
CA LEU A 68 5.30 -14.64 6.01
C LEU A 68 5.95 -14.10 4.73
N ASP A 69 7.12 -13.45 4.83
CA ASP A 69 7.86 -12.88 3.68
C ASP A 69 8.82 -13.88 3.02
N ASP A 70 8.31 -15.05 2.66
CA ASP A 70 9.10 -16.04 1.92
C ASP A 70 9.31 -15.63 0.44
N ASP A 71 8.47 -14.72 -0.11
CA ASP A 71 8.35 -14.46 -1.55
C ASP A 71 8.81 -13.06 -2.03
N ALA A 72 9.23 -12.16 -1.14
CA ALA A 72 9.85 -10.89 -1.57
C ALA A 72 11.36 -11.12 -1.82
N PRO A 73 11.91 -10.79 -3.01
CA PRO A 73 13.32 -11.01 -3.30
C PRO A 73 14.15 -10.18 -2.34
N LYS A 74 14.72 -10.87 -1.33
CA LYS A 74 15.59 -10.27 -0.34
C LYS A 74 16.73 -9.61 -1.08
N LYS A 75 16.75 -8.26 -1.14
CA LYS A 75 17.97 -7.51 -1.42
C LYS A 75 18.94 -7.66 -0.24
N LYS A 76 19.40 -8.89 0.01
CA LYS A 76 20.67 -9.13 0.68
C LYS A 76 21.76 -8.87 -0.36
N ALA A 77 21.99 -7.60 -0.67
CA ALA A 77 23.21 -7.17 -1.32
C ALA A 77 24.35 -7.34 -0.31
N LYS A 78 24.84 -8.57 -0.19
CA LYS A 78 26.05 -8.92 0.54
C LYS A 78 27.21 -8.81 -0.46
N SER A 79 27.86 -7.65 -0.52
CA SER A 79 29.24 -7.54 -1.01
C SER A 79 30.11 -6.86 0.05
N ARG A 80 30.26 -7.55 1.19
CA ARG A 80 31.55 -7.48 1.89
C ARG A 80 32.47 -8.45 1.17
N LYS A 81 33.46 -7.95 0.44
CA LYS A 81 34.69 -8.68 0.17
C LYS A 81 35.85 -7.71 0.32
N ALA A 82 36.77 -8.11 1.19
CA ALA A 82 38.03 -7.47 1.53
C ALA A 82 38.96 -7.33 0.32
#